data_AF-A0A9W6I242-F1
#
_entry.id   AF-A0A9W6I242-F1
#
_cell.length_a   1.000
_cell.length_b   1.000
_cell.length_c   1.000
_cell.angle_alpha   90.00
_cell.angle_beta   90.00
_cell.angle_gamma   90.00
#
_symmetry.space_group_name_H-M   'P 1'
#
loop_
_entity.id
_entity.type
_entity.pdbx_description
1 polymer ?
#
loop_
_entity_poly.entity_id
_entity_poly.type
_entity_poly.pdbx_seq_one_letter_code
_entity_poly.pdbx_strand_id
1 'polypeptide(L)'
;MSCQDPELEAQIKAQAFTPEEAKAAGCDPITWHDGSDTAEAPVPDVISSPEPDLDHFSPTPPPSSRTPDPAISTRVDQAWARIERWLGEHASATLRKLKFPAGPEALALWEESHKRRLPDDLYASYMHHDGADGNLGDGFQLPPSYGLLELSDIDHVNSGKCQDLVMDGNREAADPEHGRWHGSLLAIGDTSTGKELFVEPRTGRVGESAWNEDLSYDGPMGWPSYLALLEALADSLERGTALRDWYPVVTPGCELRWAEEPADSAPTGCAGGPRPSPTPTPTVEPTPDKPTPEQVRASGCRPARGTPVVRTPGPEVTAQINAVWRRVERWLARKAPATYKLLPPPARPRDIAKVEAAMGLRFPDDLRASLLRHNGAGSWGFGPAPFYELMSAKYVYSDWKMLCDIVLSGSGEGVGYWWDGHLIPFAAAHDGGNLFIDTRTGKTGEYFNEEGLTFEGDVVWPSYLALLKATARSLETGRPIRGWRPTVRKGELDWESTR
;
A
#
# COMPACT_ATOMS: atom_id res chain seq x y z
N MET A 1 -10.95 10.68 -25.97
CA MET A 1 -9.62 11.25 -26.28
C MET A 1 -8.64 10.10 -26.29
N SER A 2 -7.90 9.95 -27.39
CA SER A 2 -7.07 8.77 -27.69
C SER A 2 -5.67 8.98 -27.13
N CYS A 3 -5.16 8.05 -26.32
CA CYS A 3 -3.80 8.08 -25.74
C CYS A 3 -2.71 7.72 -26.78
N GLN A 4 -2.73 8.39 -27.92
CA GLN A 4 -1.67 8.41 -28.93
C GLN A 4 -1.57 9.83 -29.44
N ASP A 5 -1.34 10.77 -28.53
CA ASP A 5 -1.00 12.13 -28.88
C ASP A 5 0.48 12.34 -28.55
N PRO A 6 1.38 12.15 -29.54
CA PRO A 6 2.79 12.46 -29.37
C PRO A 6 3.02 13.91 -28.94
N GLU A 7 2.11 14.83 -29.25
CA GLU A 7 2.19 16.21 -28.79
C GLU A 7 1.90 16.30 -27.29
N LEU A 8 0.92 15.55 -26.77
CA LEU A 8 0.66 15.47 -25.34
C LEU A 8 1.81 14.80 -24.57
N GLU A 9 2.40 13.73 -25.11
CA GLU A 9 3.57 13.09 -24.48
C GLU A 9 4.80 14.00 -24.51
N ALA A 10 5.04 14.71 -25.62
CA ALA A 10 6.08 15.72 -25.72
C ALA A 10 5.84 16.91 -24.78
N GLN A 11 4.58 17.34 -24.61
CA GLN A 11 4.20 18.39 -23.65
C GLN A 11 4.47 17.96 -22.22
N ILE A 12 4.03 16.76 -21.83
CA ILE A 12 4.28 16.21 -20.49
C ILE A 12 5.78 16.05 -20.23
N LYS A 13 6.55 15.53 -21.20
CA LYS A 13 8.01 15.39 -21.06
C LYS A 13 8.72 16.74 -21.00
N ALA A 14 8.25 17.74 -21.74
CA ALA A 14 8.80 19.09 -21.72
C ALA A 14 8.46 19.85 -20.43
N GLN A 15 7.32 19.53 -19.81
CA GLN A 15 6.88 20.12 -18.56
C GLN A 15 7.56 19.46 -17.35
N ALA A 16 7.70 18.14 -17.33
CA ALA A 16 8.22 17.39 -16.21
C ALA A 16 9.64 17.79 -15.79
N PHE A 17 9.99 17.52 -14.53
CA PHE A 17 11.35 17.75 -14.04
C PHE A 17 12.39 16.95 -14.83
N THR A 18 13.51 17.62 -15.09
CA THR A 18 14.78 17.00 -15.45
C THR A 18 15.28 16.09 -14.30
N PRO A 19 16.19 15.13 -14.59
CA PRO A 19 16.77 14.29 -13.54
C PRO A 19 17.45 15.07 -12.41
N GLU A 20 18.07 16.20 -12.71
CA GLU A 20 18.70 17.08 -11.73
C GLU A 20 17.65 17.75 -10.84
N GLU A 21 16.56 18.24 -11.42
CA GLU A 21 15.44 18.85 -10.68
C GLU A 21 14.70 17.84 -9.81
N ALA A 22 14.45 16.63 -10.34
CA ALA A 22 13.84 15.55 -9.56
C ALA A 22 14.68 15.22 -8.31
N LYS A 23 16.00 15.07 -8.48
CA LYS A 23 16.93 14.85 -7.36
C LYS A 23 16.96 16.03 -6.40
N ALA A 24 16.90 17.27 -6.90
CA ALA A 24 16.85 18.47 -6.08
C ALA A 24 15.55 18.55 -5.25
N ALA A 25 14.43 18.04 -5.79
CA ALA A 25 13.16 17.87 -5.09
C ALA A 25 13.14 16.66 -4.13
N GLY A 26 14.27 15.95 -3.96
CA GLY A 26 14.35 14.73 -3.15
C GLY A 26 13.65 13.52 -3.75
N CYS A 27 13.31 13.56 -5.04
CA CYS A 27 12.57 12.53 -5.75
C CYS A 27 13.46 11.77 -6.75
N ASP A 28 13.08 10.53 -7.05
CA ASP A 28 13.73 9.77 -8.11
C ASP A 28 13.37 10.33 -9.49
N PRO A 29 14.34 10.50 -10.40
CA PRO A 29 14.08 10.89 -11.78
C PRO A 29 13.16 9.92 -12.50
N ILE A 30 12.24 10.46 -13.29
CA ILE A 30 11.49 9.65 -14.25
C ILE A 30 12.36 9.41 -15.48
N THR A 31 12.65 8.14 -15.76
CA THR A 31 13.30 7.74 -17.00
C THR A 31 12.27 7.73 -18.13
N TRP A 32 12.37 8.71 -19.02
CA TRP A 32 11.64 8.75 -20.28
C TRP A 32 12.26 7.75 -21.25
N HIS A 33 11.43 7.06 -22.05
CA HIS A 33 11.97 6.15 -23.06
C HIS A 33 12.05 6.93 -24.36
N ASP A 34 13.23 7.42 -24.65
CA ASP A 34 13.51 8.13 -25.87
C ASP A 34 13.69 7.05 -26.92
N GLY A 35 12.79 6.96 -27.90
CA GLY A 35 12.84 5.94 -28.96
C GLY A 35 14.06 6.05 -29.89
N SER A 36 15.17 6.60 -29.42
CA SER A 36 16.43 6.82 -30.12
C SER A 36 17.61 6.49 -29.20
N ASP A 37 17.90 5.19 -29.05
CA ASP A 37 19.23 4.69 -28.72
C ASP A 37 19.59 3.60 -29.74
N THR A 38 19.91 4.07 -30.95
CA THR A 38 20.86 3.40 -31.83
C THR A 38 22.10 4.28 -31.92
N ALA A 39 22.87 4.33 -30.85
CA ALA A 39 24.27 4.74 -30.88
C ALA A 39 24.98 4.04 -29.72
N GLU A 40 25.87 3.11 -30.06
CA GLU A 40 26.86 2.55 -29.14
C GLU A 40 27.57 3.71 -28.42
N ALA A 41 27.42 3.79 -27.10
CA ALA A 41 28.40 4.49 -26.30
C ALA A 41 29.71 3.67 -26.37
N PRO A 42 30.86 4.28 -26.72
CA PRO A 42 32.11 3.55 -26.75
C PRO A 42 32.48 3.12 -25.33
N VAL A 43 32.69 1.82 -25.18
CA VAL A 43 33.23 1.17 -23.99
C VAL A 43 34.57 1.85 -23.66
N PRO A 44 34.78 2.44 -22.47
CA PRO A 44 36.11 2.89 -22.09
C PRO A 44 37.03 1.67 -21.98
N ASP A 45 38.20 1.78 -22.61
CA ASP A 45 39.22 0.73 -22.67
C ASP A 45 39.44 0.06 -21.32
N VAL A 46 39.13 -1.24 -21.29
CA VAL A 46 39.50 -2.16 -20.21
C VAL A 46 41.02 -2.30 -20.25
N ILE A 47 41.72 -1.46 -19.49
CA ILE A 47 43.05 -1.83 -18.98
C ILE A 47 42.78 -2.98 -18.00
N SER A 48 43.23 -4.18 -18.39
CA SER A 48 43.18 -5.40 -17.59
C SER A 48 43.66 -5.14 -16.16
N SER A 49 42.71 -5.11 -15.23
CA SER A 49 42.95 -5.39 -13.82
C SER A 49 42.61 -6.86 -13.59
N PRO A 50 43.35 -7.60 -12.74
CA PRO A 50 43.18 -9.04 -12.61
C PRO A 50 41.78 -9.36 -12.05
N GLU A 51 41.22 -10.48 -12.49
CA GLU A 51 39.93 -11.01 -12.04
C GLU A 51 39.85 -11.04 -10.50
N PRO A 52 38.72 -10.68 -9.87
CA PRO A 52 38.53 -10.92 -8.46
C PRO A 52 38.30 -12.42 -8.24
N ASP A 53 39.15 -13.03 -7.42
CA ASP A 53 39.03 -14.40 -6.92
C ASP A 53 37.62 -14.70 -6.40
N LEU A 54 37.02 -15.77 -6.92
CA LEU A 54 35.67 -16.26 -6.60
C LEU A 54 35.54 -16.95 -5.22
N ASP A 55 36.47 -16.71 -4.29
CA ASP A 55 36.49 -17.36 -2.96
C ASP A 55 36.18 -16.43 -1.76
N HIS A 56 35.86 -15.14 -1.99
CA HIS A 56 35.50 -14.22 -0.90
C HIS A 56 34.34 -13.27 -1.25
N PHE A 57 33.14 -13.80 -1.48
CA PHE A 57 31.92 -13.04 -1.14
C PHE A 57 31.65 -13.20 0.35
N SER A 58 32.38 -12.46 1.17
CA SER A 58 31.86 -12.13 2.49
C SER A 58 30.58 -11.30 2.26
N PRO A 59 29.41 -11.69 2.80
CA PRO A 59 28.27 -10.79 2.80
C PRO A 59 28.73 -9.48 3.41
N THR A 60 28.44 -8.35 2.75
CA THR A 60 28.62 -7.04 3.37
C THR A 60 27.90 -7.13 4.72
N PRO A 61 28.59 -6.89 5.86
CA PRO A 61 27.95 -6.96 7.14
C PRO A 61 26.72 -6.03 7.12
N PRO A 62 25.59 -6.44 7.73
CA PRO A 62 24.43 -5.57 7.80
C PRO A 62 24.85 -4.20 8.36
N PRO A 63 24.26 -3.11 7.86
CA PRO A 63 24.62 -1.77 8.35
C PRO A 63 24.50 -1.75 9.86
N SER A 64 25.51 -1.17 10.51
CA SER A 64 25.51 -1.08 11.97
C SER A 64 24.33 -0.21 12.41
N SER A 65 23.44 -0.78 13.23
CA SER A 65 22.38 0.00 13.86
C SER A 65 22.99 1.11 14.70
N ARG A 66 22.40 2.31 14.61
CA ARG A 66 22.81 3.45 15.41
C ARG A 66 22.02 3.49 16.71
N THR A 67 22.59 4.17 17.70
CA THR A 67 21.88 4.52 18.92
C THR A 67 21.32 5.95 18.75
N PRO A 68 19.99 6.16 18.82
CA PRO A 68 19.40 7.51 18.84
C PRO A 68 19.80 8.26 20.13
N ASP A 69 19.58 9.59 20.17
CA ASP A 69 19.83 10.39 21.36
C ASP A 69 19.15 9.76 22.61
N PRO A 70 19.91 9.44 23.67
CA PRO A 70 19.37 8.74 24.83
C PRO A 70 18.29 9.52 25.59
N ALA A 71 18.38 10.86 25.63
CA ALA A 71 17.41 11.70 26.31
C ALA A 71 16.09 11.78 25.52
N ILE A 72 16.17 11.84 24.19
CA ILE A 72 14.98 11.75 23.32
C ILE A 72 14.35 10.37 23.44
N SER A 73 15.15 9.32 23.33
CA SER A 73 14.69 7.92 23.40
C SER A 73 13.97 7.64 24.72
N THR A 74 14.54 8.08 25.85
CA THR A 74 13.91 7.93 27.17
C THR A 74 12.52 8.58 27.24
N ARG A 75 12.33 9.72 26.58
CA ARG A 75 11.02 10.41 26.57
C ARG A 75 10.02 9.72 25.65
N VAL A 76 10.48 9.21 24.50
CA VAL A 76 9.66 8.38 23.61
C VAL A 76 9.21 7.11 24.33
N ASP A 77 10.11 6.43 25.04
CA ASP A 77 9.81 5.24 25.84
C ASP A 77 8.74 5.54 26.90
N GLN A 78 8.85 6.68 27.58
CA GLN A 78 7.87 7.11 28.57
C GLN A 78 6.51 7.42 27.94
N ALA A 79 6.48 8.09 26.78
CA ALA A 79 5.24 8.40 26.08
C ALA A 79 4.53 7.12 25.61
N TRP A 80 5.23 6.19 24.97
CA TRP A 80 4.66 4.91 24.56
C TRP A 80 4.19 4.07 25.73
N ALA A 81 4.97 3.96 26.81
CA ALA A 81 4.55 3.21 28.00
C ALA A 81 3.26 3.77 28.64
N ARG A 82 3.00 5.07 28.50
CA ARG A 82 1.75 5.72 28.95
C ARG A 82 0.59 5.40 28.01
N ILE A 83 0.81 5.53 26.69
CA ILE A 83 -0.18 5.20 25.66
C ILE A 83 -0.57 3.73 25.76
N GLU A 84 0.38 2.80 25.78
CA GLU A 84 0.13 1.35 25.87
C GLU A 84 -0.63 0.97 27.13
N ARG A 85 -0.27 1.56 28.28
CA ARG A 85 -0.98 1.33 29.55
C ARG A 85 -2.43 1.78 29.45
N TRP A 86 -2.66 2.98 28.93
CA TRP A 86 -4.00 3.50 28.74
C TRP A 86 -4.81 2.64 27.78
N LEU A 87 -4.24 2.25 26.64
CA LEU A 87 -4.91 1.36 25.69
C LEU A 87 -5.20 -0.01 26.32
N GLY A 88 -4.30 -0.54 27.15
CA GLY A 88 -4.52 -1.79 27.87
C GLY A 88 -5.71 -1.72 28.83
N GLU A 89 -5.88 -0.60 29.52
CA GLU A 89 -6.97 -0.37 30.48
C GLU A 89 -8.30 0.00 29.81
N HIS A 90 -8.26 0.69 28.66
CA HIS A 90 -9.44 1.33 28.08
C HIS A 90 -9.76 0.92 26.64
N ALA A 91 -8.79 0.52 25.82
CA ALA A 91 -8.96 0.27 24.38
C ALA A 91 -8.15 -0.94 23.90
N SER A 92 -8.34 -2.10 24.55
CA SER A 92 -7.47 -3.26 24.30
C SER A 92 -7.53 -3.81 22.88
N ALA A 93 -8.60 -3.53 22.11
CA ALA A 93 -8.64 -3.90 20.70
C ALA A 93 -7.67 -3.07 19.87
N THR A 94 -7.55 -1.77 20.14
CA THR A 94 -6.54 -0.91 19.51
C THR A 94 -5.12 -1.30 19.93
N LEU A 95 -4.87 -1.62 21.21
CA LEU A 95 -3.55 -2.08 21.66
C LEU A 95 -3.05 -3.29 20.87
N ARG A 96 -3.96 -4.22 20.54
CA ARG A 96 -3.64 -5.44 19.78
C ARG A 96 -3.28 -5.17 18.33
N LYS A 97 -3.73 -4.04 17.77
CA LYS A 97 -3.48 -3.64 16.38
C LYS A 97 -2.20 -2.81 16.20
N LEU A 98 -1.55 -2.34 17.26
CA LEU A 98 -0.21 -1.78 17.11
C LEU A 98 0.75 -2.88 16.64
N LYS A 99 1.65 -2.61 15.71
CA LYS A 99 2.61 -3.62 15.28
C LYS A 99 3.74 -3.81 16.29
N PHE A 100 4.47 -4.90 16.14
CA PHE A 100 5.68 -5.13 16.92
C PHE A 100 6.78 -4.12 16.51
N PRO A 101 7.80 -3.93 17.36
CA PRO A 101 8.96 -3.09 17.04
C PRO A 101 9.56 -3.38 15.67
N ALA A 102 9.94 -2.33 14.94
CA ALA A 102 10.86 -2.44 13.83
C ALA A 102 12.22 -2.92 14.35
N GLY A 103 12.76 -3.99 13.76
CA GLY A 103 14.08 -4.49 14.13
C GLY A 103 15.17 -3.43 13.87
N PRO A 104 16.20 -3.32 14.73
CA PRO A 104 17.27 -2.34 14.53
C PRO A 104 18.03 -2.54 13.20
N GLU A 105 18.07 -3.77 12.68
CA GLU A 105 18.63 -4.07 11.36
C GLU A 105 17.74 -3.53 10.23
N ALA A 106 16.41 -3.59 10.36
CA ALA A 106 15.49 -3.07 9.36
C ALA A 106 15.59 -1.54 9.26
N LEU A 107 15.67 -0.86 10.40
CA LEU A 107 15.89 0.59 10.46
C LEU A 107 17.25 0.98 9.85
N ALA A 108 18.31 0.24 10.17
CA ALA A 108 19.64 0.49 9.61
C ALA A 108 19.68 0.29 8.09
N LEU A 109 19.05 -0.78 7.59
CA LEU A 109 18.90 -1.05 6.16
C LEU A 109 18.11 0.03 5.45
N TRP A 110 17.03 0.53 6.07
CA TRP A 110 16.22 1.60 5.51
C TRP A 110 17.00 2.93 5.43
N GLU A 111 17.73 3.30 6.49
CA GLU A 111 18.55 4.52 6.49
C GLU A 111 19.70 4.45 5.47
N GLU A 112 20.32 3.28 5.30
CA GLU A 112 21.38 3.05 4.32
C GLU A 112 20.85 3.10 2.88
N SER A 113 19.75 2.39 2.59
CA SER A 113 19.19 2.29 1.24
C SER A 113 18.72 3.63 0.70
N HIS A 114 18.17 4.47 1.57
CA HIS A 114 17.69 5.81 1.22
C HIS A 114 18.73 6.92 1.41
N LYS A 115 19.92 6.58 1.94
CA LYS A 115 21.00 7.53 2.27
C LYS A 115 20.50 8.72 3.09
N ARG A 116 19.53 8.48 4.00
CA ARG A 116 18.91 9.49 4.86
C ARG A 116 18.66 8.91 6.24
N ARG A 117 18.59 9.77 7.25
CA ARG A 117 18.34 9.36 8.63
C ARG A 117 16.91 9.70 9.04
N LEU A 118 16.33 8.81 9.84
CA LEU A 118 15.14 9.12 10.61
C LEU A 118 15.52 10.11 11.73
N PRO A 119 14.66 11.08 12.07
CA PRO A 119 14.78 11.80 13.33
C PRO A 119 14.84 10.85 14.53
N ASP A 120 15.57 11.21 15.58
CA ASP A 120 15.82 10.31 16.72
C ASP A 120 14.54 9.91 17.46
N ASP A 121 13.55 10.80 17.51
CA ASP A 121 12.25 10.52 18.11
C ASP A 121 11.43 9.53 17.26
N LEU A 122 11.43 9.70 15.93
CA LEU A 122 10.77 8.78 15.02
C LEU A 122 11.44 7.41 15.01
N TYR A 123 12.78 7.37 14.98
CA TYR A 123 13.56 6.12 15.09
C TYR A 123 13.22 5.38 16.38
N ALA A 124 13.27 6.07 17.53
CA ALA A 124 12.92 5.48 18.82
C ALA A 124 11.47 4.99 18.84
N SER A 125 10.54 5.70 18.20
CA SER A 125 9.14 5.25 18.13
C SER A 125 8.97 3.98 17.30
N TYR A 126 9.65 3.86 16.16
CA TYR A 126 9.63 2.63 15.37
C TYR A 126 10.23 1.43 16.14
N MET A 127 11.13 1.68 17.09
CA MET A 127 11.60 0.65 18.03
C MET A 127 10.55 0.22 19.08
N HIS A 128 9.41 0.92 19.21
CA HIS A 128 8.25 0.45 19.99
C HIS A 128 7.23 -0.24 19.09
N HIS A 129 6.84 0.43 18.00
CA HIS A 129 5.84 -0.08 17.06
C HIS A 129 6.20 0.28 15.63
N ASP A 130 6.28 -0.73 14.75
CA ASP A 130 6.38 -0.55 13.30
C ASP A 130 5.02 -0.19 12.68
N GLY A 131 4.46 0.95 13.09
CA GLY A 131 3.12 1.34 12.71
C GLY A 131 2.03 0.50 13.37
N ALA A 132 0.93 0.32 12.66
CA ALA A 132 -0.21 -0.47 13.09
C ALA A 132 -0.74 -1.38 11.98
N ASP A 133 -1.48 -2.41 12.35
CA ASP A 133 -2.14 -3.33 11.44
C ASP A 133 -3.18 -2.62 10.58
N GLY A 134 -3.49 -3.26 9.46
CA GLY A 134 -4.52 -2.82 8.53
C GLY A 134 -4.04 -1.82 7.48
N ASN A 135 -4.89 -1.51 6.52
CA ASN A 135 -4.49 -0.79 5.31
C ASN A 135 -4.06 0.64 5.65
N LEU A 136 -2.77 0.94 5.45
CA LEU A 136 -2.17 2.22 5.82
C LEU A 136 -2.33 2.53 7.33
N GLY A 137 -2.20 1.50 8.17
CA GLY A 137 -2.14 1.65 9.63
C GLY A 137 -3.47 1.96 10.31
N ASP A 138 -4.61 1.66 9.68
CA ASP A 138 -5.95 1.99 10.20
C ASP A 138 -6.29 1.34 11.57
N GLY A 139 -5.48 0.38 12.02
CA GLY A 139 -5.60 -0.26 13.31
C GLY A 139 -5.21 0.61 14.51
N PHE A 140 -4.39 1.64 14.30
CA PHE A 140 -4.15 2.71 15.27
C PHE A 140 -4.23 4.06 14.56
N GLN A 141 -5.25 4.85 14.89
CA GLN A 141 -5.46 6.14 14.26
C GLN A 141 -5.05 7.28 15.18
N LEU A 142 -4.20 8.17 14.68
CA LEU A 142 -4.04 9.53 15.18
C LEU A 142 -5.24 10.38 14.70
N PRO A 143 -5.65 11.42 15.44
CA PRO A 143 -6.78 12.23 15.02
C PRO A 143 -6.50 13.00 13.72
N PRO A 144 -7.51 13.27 12.89
CA PRO A 144 -8.88 12.77 13.03
C PRO A 144 -9.00 11.28 12.69
N SER A 145 -8.16 10.78 11.79
CA SER A 145 -8.22 9.39 11.30
C SER A 145 -6.96 8.93 10.58
N TYR A 146 -5.79 9.53 10.87
CA TYR A 146 -4.52 9.14 10.26
C TYR A 146 -4.09 7.78 10.81
N GLY A 147 -4.16 6.72 10.00
CA GLY A 147 -3.61 5.42 10.36
C GLY A 147 -2.10 5.49 10.49
N LEU A 148 -1.53 4.88 11.53
CA LEU A 148 -0.10 4.95 11.84
C LEU A 148 0.71 4.04 10.91
N LEU A 149 1.47 4.65 10.00
CA LEU A 149 2.17 3.96 8.92
C LEU A 149 3.39 3.17 9.38
N GLU A 150 3.64 2.06 8.69
CA GLU A 150 4.83 1.23 8.85
C GLU A 150 6.05 1.89 8.19
N LEU A 151 7.26 1.47 8.56
CA LEU A 151 8.49 1.98 7.95
C LEU A 151 8.52 1.79 6.42
N SER A 152 7.94 0.69 5.92
CA SER A 152 7.85 0.36 4.49
C SER A 152 6.82 1.23 3.74
N ASP A 153 5.79 1.74 4.43
CA ASP A 153 4.74 2.57 3.83
C ASP A 153 5.23 3.98 3.48
N ILE A 154 6.25 4.48 4.21
CA ILE A 154 6.92 5.75 3.89
C ILE A 154 7.34 5.77 2.41
N ASP A 155 7.91 4.67 1.92
CA ASP A 155 8.41 4.58 0.54
C ASP A 155 7.26 4.52 -0.46
N HIS A 156 6.16 3.86 -0.10
CA HIS A 156 4.95 3.77 -0.93
C HIS A 156 4.34 5.14 -1.17
N VAL A 157 4.08 5.87 -0.09
CA VAL A 157 3.47 7.20 -0.13
C VAL A 157 4.39 8.18 -0.86
N ASN A 158 5.67 8.17 -0.50
CA ASN A 158 6.64 9.09 -1.08
C ASN A 158 6.81 8.85 -2.59
N SER A 159 6.85 7.59 -3.04
CA SER A 159 6.94 7.26 -4.47
C SER A 159 5.77 7.82 -5.28
N GLY A 160 4.54 7.72 -4.75
CA GLY A 160 3.35 8.28 -5.41
C GLY A 160 3.41 9.79 -5.54
N LYS A 161 3.68 10.50 -4.43
CA LYS A 161 3.76 11.96 -4.42
C LYS A 161 4.90 12.49 -5.28
N CYS A 162 6.07 11.84 -5.24
CA CYS A 162 7.21 12.19 -6.08
C CYS A 162 6.91 12.01 -7.57
N GLN A 163 6.18 10.95 -7.94
CA GLN A 163 5.80 10.76 -9.33
C GLN A 163 4.91 11.90 -9.82
N ASP A 164 3.89 12.30 -9.06
CA ASP A 164 3.00 13.40 -9.43
C ASP A 164 3.78 14.73 -9.52
N LEU A 165 4.65 14.99 -8.55
CA LEU A 165 5.48 16.19 -8.51
C LEU A 165 6.45 16.30 -9.69
N VAL A 166 7.16 15.21 -10.00
CA VAL A 166 8.10 15.16 -11.13
C VAL A 166 7.37 15.31 -12.46
N MET A 167 6.19 14.70 -12.62
CA MET A 167 5.39 14.82 -13.84
C MET A 167 4.79 16.23 -14.02
N ASP A 168 4.37 16.88 -12.94
CA ASP A 168 3.83 18.24 -12.97
C ASP A 168 4.90 19.29 -13.28
N GLY A 169 6.14 19.04 -12.89
CA GLY A 169 7.27 19.91 -13.24
C GLY A 169 7.27 21.28 -12.56
N ASN A 170 6.38 21.50 -11.60
CA ASN A 170 6.32 22.75 -10.84
C ASN A 170 7.36 22.74 -9.72
N ARG A 171 8.43 23.52 -9.88
CA ARG A 171 9.52 23.62 -8.90
C ARG A 171 9.08 24.22 -7.57
N GLU A 172 8.12 25.15 -7.58
CA GLU A 172 7.59 25.75 -6.35
C GLU A 172 6.81 24.71 -5.53
N ALA A 173 6.11 23.80 -6.20
CA ALA A 173 5.43 22.69 -5.53
C ALA A 173 6.39 21.70 -4.86
N ALA A 174 7.68 21.72 -5.20
CA ALA A 174 8.70 20.88 -4.61
C ALA A 174 9.37 21.49 -3.38
N ASP A 175 8.95 22.70 -2.94
CA ASP A 175 9.52 23.33 -1.76
C ASP A 175 9.09 22.58 -0.48
N PRO A 176 10.02 22.21 0.43
CA PRO A 176 9.68 21.45 1.64
C PRO A 176 8.96 22.28 2.71
N GLU A 177 8.89 23.60 2.57
CA GLU A 177 8.25 24.49 3.54
C GLU A 177 6.90 25.02 3.05
N HIS A 178 6.81 25.38 1.77
CA HIS A 178 5.65 26.06 1.18
C HIS A 178 5.11 25.38 -0.10
N GLY A 179 5.73 24.28 -0.52
CA GLY A 179 5.30 23.51 -1.68
C GLY A 179 4.18 22.54 -1.33
N ARG A 180 3.90 21.59 -2.24
CA ARG A 180 2.90 20.52 -2.04
C ARG A 180 3.52 19.23 -1.51
N TRP A 181 4.78 18.96 -1.86
CA TRP A 181 5.54 17.81 -1.36
C TRP A 181 7.03 17.97 -1.64
N HIS A 182 7.87 17.38 -0.80
CA HIS A 182 9.30 17.18 -1.11
C HIS A 182 9.65 15.73 -0.79
N GLY A 183 10.45 15.06 -1.63
CA GLY A 183 10.73 13.63 -1.50
C GLY A 183 11.55 13.22 -0.26
N SER A 184 11.98 14.19 0.53
CA SER A 184 12.61 13.96 1.85
C SER A 184 11.60 13.75 2.97
N LEU A 185 10.35 14.17 2.80
CA LEU A 185 9.33 14.06 3.83
C LEU A 185 9.05 12.60 4.17
N LEU A 186 8.82 12.33 5.45
CA LEU A 186 8.59 11.00 5.99
C LEU A 186 7.12 10.86 6.34
N ALA A 187 6.33 10.20 5.49
CA ALA A 187 4.92 9.97 5.76
C ALA A 187 4.75 8.99 6.92
N ILE A 188 4.15 9.45 8.02
CA ILE A 188 3.95 8.66 9.24
C ILE A 188 2.48 8.36 9.50
N GLY A 189 1.57 8.99 8.75
CA GLY A 189 0.14 8.73 8.84
C GLY A 189 -0.58 8.96 7.53
N ASP A 190 -1.67 8.23 7.28
CA ASP A 190 -2.51 8.38 6.09
C ASP A 190 -3.99 8.21 6.44
N THR A 191 -4.87 9.03 5.86
CA THR A 191 -6.32 8.96 6.13
C THR A 191 -7.08 8.02 5.20
N SER A 192 -6.41 7.33 4.28
CA SER A 192 -6.91 6.63 3.09
C SER A 192 -7.70 7.50 2.10
N THR A 193 -7.86 8.79 2.39
CA THR A 193 -8.63 9.77 1.60
C THR A 193 -7.74 10.80 0.92
N GLY A 194 -6.42 10.57 0.91
CA GLY A 194 -5.42 11.41 0.25
C GLY A 194 -4.89 12.56 1.11
N LYS A 195 -4.93 12.39 2.44
CA LYS A 195 -4.19 13.24 3.37
C LYS A 195 -3.15 12.42 4.09
N GLU A 196 -1.99 13.02 4.30
CA GLU A 196 -0.87 12.38 4.95
C GLU A 196 -0.35 13.26 6.08
N LEU A 197 -0.02 12.62 7.19
CA LEU A 197 0.76 13.20 8.26
C LEU A 197 2.22 12.88 7.98
N PHE A 198 3.10 13.87 8.02
CA PHE A 198 4.50 13.67 7.70
C PHE A 198 5.43 14.30 8.74
N VAL A 199 6.67 13.82 8.80
CA VAL A 199 7.77 14.44 9.52
C VAL A 199 8.76 15.03 8.52
N GLU A 200 9.12 16.31 8.69
CA GLU A 200 10.21 16.95 7.94
C GLU A 200 11.54 16.68 8.64
N PRO A 201 12.40 15.80 8.10
CA PRO A 201 13.55 15.27 8.83
C PRO A 201 14.61 16.31 9.21
N ARG A 202 14.66 17.47 8.54
CA ARG A 202 15.62 18.54 8.86
C ARG A 202 15.23 19.34 10.10
N THR A 203 13.93 19.44 10.37
CA THR A 203 13.40 20.25 11.48
C THR A 203 12.76 19.40 12.58
N GLY A 204 12.42 18.15 12.28
CA GLY A 204 11.66 17.25 13.14
C GLY A 204 10.16 17.57 13.21
N ARG A 205 9.70 18.68 12.61
CA ARG A 205 8.31 19.11 12.66
C ARG A 205 7.39 18.10 11.99
N VAL A 206 6.22 17.95 12.58
CA VAL A 206 5.10 17.22 11.99
C VAL A 206 4.21 18.21 11.25
N GLY A 207 3.84 17.86 10.03
CA GLY A 207 2.91 18.63 9.20
C GLY A 207 1.91 17.72 8.50
N GLU A 208 0.98 18.34 7.80
CA GLU A 208 -0.07 17.68 7.01
C GLU A 208 0.08 18.04 5.54
N SER A 209 -0.11 17.04 4.67
CA SER A 209 -0.30 17.24 3.24
C SER A 209 -1.68 16.75 2.83
N ALA A 210 -2.24 17.38 1.81
CA ALA A 210 -3.46 16.94 1.16
C ALA A 210 -3.28 17.03 -0.36
N TRP A 211 -4.14 16.32 -1.09
CA TRP A 211 -4.09 16.33 -2.54
C TRP A 211 -4.25 17.75 -3.10
N ASN A 212 -3.23 18.21 -3.83
CA ASN A 212 -3.17 19.52 -4.49
C ASN A 212 -3.29 20.73 -3.54
N GLU A 213 -2.93 20.55 -2.28
CA GLU A 213 -2.78 21.62 -1.29
C GLU A 213 -1.31 21.76 -0.89
N ASP A 214 -0.92 22.95 -0.45
CA ASP A 214 0.42 23.19 0.07
C ASP A 214 0.57 22.55 1.46
N LEU A 215 1.80 22.21 1.83
CA LEU A 215 2.16 21.64 3.11
C LEU A 215 1.75 22.59 4.24
N SER A 216 1.10 22.06 5.28
CA SER A 216 0.73 22.83 6.46
C SER A 216 1.46 22.31 7.71
N TYR A 217 2.17 23.20 8.39
CA TYR A 217 2.86 22.93 9.66
C TYR A 217 2.12 23.53 10.87
N ASP A 218 1.13 24.37 10.62
CA ASP A 218 0.31 25.08 11.61
C ASP A 218 -1.16 24.59 11.63
N GLY A 219 -1.45 23.54 10.85
CA GLY A 219 -2.73 22.85 10.81
C GLY A 219 -3.10 22.12 12.10
N PRO A 220 -4.29 21.48 12.15
CA PRO A 220 -4.78 20.79 13.35
C PRO A 220 -3.83 19.71 13.87
N MET A 221 -3.00 19.11 13.01
CA MET A 221 -1.98 18.15 13.41
C MET A 221 -0.54 18.66 13.22
N GLY A 222 -0.34 19.98 13.24
CA GLY A 222 0.98 20.60 13.30
C GLY A 222 1.65 20.46 14.66
N TRP A 223 2.84 19.84 14.70
CA TRP A 223 3.63 19.66 15.93
C TRP A 223 5.09 20.05 15.76
N PRO A 224 5.74 20.59 16.81
CA PRO A 224 7.14 20.98 16.75
C PRO A 224 8.10 19.78 16.63
N SER A 225 7.68 18.59 17.08
CA SER A 225 8.36 17.33 16.84
C SER A 225 7.41 16.15 16.94
N TYR A 226 7.83 14.99 16.45
CA TYR A 226 7.06 13.76 16.62
C TYR A 226 6.97 13.33 18.09
N LEU A 227 8.05 13.53 18.86
CA LEU A 227 8.01 13.36 20.33
C LEU A 227 6.93 14.24 20.99
N ALA A 228 6.81 15.52 20.59
CA ALA A 228 5.81 16.42 21.16
C ALA A 228 4.37 15.95 20.86
N LEU A 229 4.14 15.39 19.66
CA LEU A 229 2.89 14.72 19.31
C LEU A 229 2.62 13.53 20.22
N LEU A 230 3.59 12.62 20.42
CA LEU A 230 3.43 11.45 21.28
C LEU A 230 3.15 11.81 22.75
N GLU A 231 3.86 12.80 23.29
CA GLU A 231 3.63 13.26 24.67
C GLU A 231 2.25 13.89 24.84
N ALA A 232 1.82 14.70 23.88
CA ALA A 232 0.49 15.30 23.89
C ALA A 232 -0.62 14.26 23.71
N LEU A 233 -0.39 13.24 22.88
CA LEU A 233 -1.27 12.10 22.72
C LEU A 233 -1.44 11.34 24.04
N ALA A 234 -0.33 10.96 24.69
CA ALA A 234 -0.35 10.29 26.00
C ALA A 234 -1.12 11.12 27.05
N ASP A 235 -0.84 12.43 27.08
CA ASP A 235 -1.49 13.41 27.93
C ASP A 235 -3.01 13.51 27.69
N SER A 236 -3.44 13.52 26.42
CA SER A 236 -4.85 13.56 26.01
C SER A 236 -5.59 12.31 26.45
N LEU A 237 -4.99 11.13 26.21
CA LEU A 237 -5.56 9.84 26.61
C LEU A 237 -5.76 9.77 28.12
N GLU A 238 -4.71 9.99 28.91
CA GLU A 238 -4.76 9.87 30.38
C GLU A 238 -5.74 10.85 31.03
N ARG A 239 -5.88 12.06 30.49
CA ARG A 239 -6.74 13.11 31.05
C ARG A 239 -8.15 13.12 30.45
N GLY A 240 -8.38 12.40 29.36
CA GLY A 240 -9.63 12.49 28.58
C GLY A 240 -9.88 13.88 28.00
N THR A 241 -8.82 14.68 27.80
CA THR A 241 -8.91 16.04 27.23
C THR A 241 -8.61 16.00 25.73
N ALA A 242 -9.09 16.99 24.98
CA ALA A 242 -8.82 17.06 23.55
C ALA A 242 -7.32 17.12 23.24
N LEU A 243 -6.89 16.32 22.26
CA LEU A 243 -5.67 16.55 21.50
C LEU A 243 -6.02 17.57 20.42
N ARG A 244 -5.74 18.84 20.70
CA ARG A 244 -6.21 19.98 19.90
C ARG A 244 -7.75 20.03 19.90
N ASP A 245 -8.39 19.71 18.78
CA ASP A 245 -9.84 19.74 18.60
C ASP A 245 -10.49 18.36 18.74
N TRP A 246 -9.70 17.31 19.01
CA TRP A 246 -10.15 15.92 18.97
C TRP A 246 -10.08 15.24 20.33
N TYR A 247 -11.22 14.77 20.83
CA TYR A 247 -11.32 14.00 22.06
C TYR A 247 -11.15 12.50 21.79
N PRO A 248 -10.43 11.78 22.67
CA PRO A 248 -10.36 10.33 22.58
C PRO A 248 -11.70 9.71 22.99
N VAL A 249 -12.21 8.82 22.15
CA VAL A 249 -13.46 8.07 22.37
C VAL A 249 -13.18 6.59 22.22
N VAL A 250 -13.67 5.78 23.15
CA VAL A 250 -13.58 4.31 23.06
C VAL A 250 -14.91 3.76 22.57
N THR A 251 -14.88 3.00 21.48
CA THR A 251 -16.07 2.34 20.93
C THR A 251 -16.49 1.14 21.78
N PRO A 252 -17.73 0.64 21.65
CA PRO A 252 -18.14 -0.62 22.28
C PRO A 252 -17.27 -1.84 21.88
N GLY A 253 -16.56 -1.76 20.75
CA GLY A 253 -15.59 -2.76 20.30
C GLY A 253 -14.22 -2.63 20.98
N CYS A 254 -14.09 -1.74 21.97
CA CYS A 254 -12.85 -1.44 22.68
C CYS A 254 -11.74 -0.89 21.79
N GLU A 255 -12.13 -0.10 20.80
CA GLU A 255 -11.22 0.62 19.90
C GLU A 255 -11.18 2.11 20.25
N LEU A 256 -10.00 2.70 20.27
CA LEU A 256 -9.78 4.14 20.30
C LEU A 256 -10.17 4.76 18.95
N ARG A 257 -10.99 5.81 19.01
CA ARG A 257 -11.38 6.70 17.92
C ARG A 257 -11.32 8.15 18.41
N TRP A 258 -11.55 9.09 17.51
CA TRP A 258 -11.48 10.52 17.79
C TRP A 258 -12.78 11.21 17.40
N ALA A 259 -13.23 12.16 18.22
CA ALA A 259 -14.46 12.93 17.99
C ALA A 259 -14.27 14.41 18.34
N GLU A 260 -15.09 15.29 17.78
CA GLU A 260 -15.06 16.74 18.07
C GLU A 260 -15.60 17.08 19.47
N GLU A 261 -16.36 16.17 20.08
CA GLU A 261 -16.94 16.32 21.41
C GLU A 261 -16.47 15.18 22.34
N PRO A 262 -16.31 15.46 23.65
CA PRO A 262 -15.96 14.43 24.62
C PRO A 262 -17.09 13.41 24.77
N ALA A 263 -16.74 12.15 25.01
CA ALA A 263 -17.72 11.12 25.33
C ALA A 263 -18.25 11.29 26.77
N ASP A 264 -19.56 11.11 26.96
CA ASP A 264 -20.20 11.19 28.29
C ASP A 264 -19.68 10.11 29.26
N SER A 265 -19.33 8.93 28.75
CA SER A 265 -18.73 7.85 29.55
C SER A 265 -18.00 6.83 28.67
N ALA A 266 -16.90 6.28 29.19
CA ALA A 266 -16.17 5.19 28.53
C ALA A 266 -16.88 3.84 28.73
N PRO A 267 -16.84 2.92 27.75
CA PRO A 267 -17.39 1.57 27.91
C PRO A 267 -16.66 0.80 29.02
N THR A 268 -17.41 0.09 29.86
CA THR A 268 -16.85 -0.81 30.87
C THR A 268 -16.43 -2.15 30.25
N GLY A 269 -15.34 -2.75 30.73
CA GLY A 269 -14.91 -4.08 30.31
C GLY A 269 -13.97 -4.11 29.11
N CYS A 270 -13.45 -2.95 28.69
CA CYS A 270 -12.45 -2.87 27.62
C CYS A 270 -11.00 -3.08 28.07
N ALA A 271 -10.78 -3.20 29.38
CA ALA A 271 -9.51 -3.62 29.94
C ALA A 271 -9.14 -5.01 29.43
N GLY A 272 -8.01 -5.11 28.75
CA GLY A 272 -7.42 -6.38 28.31
C GLY A 272 -6.28 -6.79 29.25
N GLY A 273 -5.95 -8.08 29.26
CA GLY A 273 -4.66 -8.50 29.82
C GLY A 273 -3.51 -7.79 29.12
N PRO A 274 -2.31 -7.71 29.75
CA PRO A 274 -1.13 -7.19 29.09
C PRO A 274 -0.99 -7.85 27.73
N ARG A 275 -0.70 -7.06 26.69
CA ARG A 275 -0.30 -7.64 25.40
C ARG A 275 0.77 -8.67 25.70
N PRO A 276 0.66 -9.92 25.22
CA PRO A 276 1.77 -10.85 25.36
C PRO A 276 2.96 -10.18 24.69
N SER A 277 3.91 -9.69 25.48
CA SER A 277 5.24 -9.44 24.96
C SER A 277 5.64 -10.79 24.38
N PRO A 278 6.06 -10.88 23.10
CA PRO A 278 6.86 -12.01 22.73
C PRO A 278 8.06 -11.92 23.68
N THR A 279 8.04 -12.74 24.74
CA THR A 279 9.29 -13.13 25.37
C THR A 279 10.06 -13.70 24.20
N PRO A 280 11.26 -13.19 23.84
CA PRO A 280 12.16 -13.98 23.05
C PRO A 280 12.54 -15.15 23.96
N THR A 281 11.62 -16.09 24.10
CA THR A 281 12.01 -17.46 24.26
C THR A 281 12.72 -17.67 22.93
N PRO A 282 14.02 -17.95 22.90
CA PRO A 282 14.56 -18.67 21.77
C PRO A 282 13.90 -20.06 21.84
N THR A 283 12.60 -20.13 21.56
CA THR A 283 12.13 -21.19 20.71
C THR A 283 12.96 -20.91 19.47
N VAL A 284 14.07 -21.63 19.35
CA VAL A 284 14.53 -22.04 18.04
C VAL A 284 13.37 -22.87 17.51
N GLU A 285 12.29 -22.20 17.10
CA GLU A 285 11.58 -22.66 15.93
C GLU A 285 12.73 -22.75 14.93
N PRO A 286 13.04 -23.96 14.43
CA PRO A 286 14.05 -24.06 13.40
C PRO A 286 13.65 -23.01 12.38
N THR A 287 14.53 -22.01 12.19
CA THR A 287 14.29 -20.92 11.24
C THR A 287 13.84 -21.65 9.99
N PRO A 288 12.57 -21.51 9.57
CA PRO A 288 12.05 -22.41 8.56
C PRO A 288 13.00 -22.30 7.37
N ASP A 289 13.50 -23.43 6.90
CA ASP A 289 14.55 -23.42 5.88
C ASP A 289 14.06 -22.53 4.74
N LYS A 290 14.81 -21.45 4.50
CA LYS A 290 14.50 -20.50 3.43
C LYS A 290 14.33 -21.31 2.13
N PRO A 291 13.45 -20.86 1.22
CA PRO A 291 13.23 -21.60 -0.01
C PRO A 291 14.56 -21.82 -0.72
N THR A 292 14.83 -23.07 -1.08
CA THR A 292 16.01 -23.41 -1.89
C THR A 292 15.98 -22.62 -3.20
N PRO A 293 17.13 -22.40 -3.87
CA PRO A 293 17.16 -21.74 -5.17
C PRO A 293 16.22 -22.38 -6.21
N GLU A 294 15.97 -23.69 -6.10
CA GLU A 294 15.01 -24.40 -6.94
C GLU A 294 13.56 -24.03 -6.61
N GLN A 295 13.19 -24.01 -5.32
CA GLN A 295 11.87 -23.54 -4.88
C GLN A 295 11.63 -22.07 -5.24
N VAL A 296 12.63 -21.20 -5.07
CA VAL A 296 12.56 -19.79 -5.51
C VAL A 296 12.27 -19.70 -7.00
N ARG A 297 12.96 -20.49 -7.84
CA ARG A 297 12.69 -20.50 -9.29
C ARG A 297 11.31 -21.05 -9.62
N ALA A 298 10.87 -22.11 -8.94
CA ALA A 298 9.56 -22.72 -9.15
C ALA A 298 8.40 -21.82 -8.70
N SER A 299 8.62 -20.96 -7.71
CA SER A 299 7.58 -20.10 -7.13
C SER A 299 7.00 -19.06 -8.09
N GLY A 300 7.70 -18.71 -9.18
CA GLY A 300 7.31 -17.58 -10.04
C GLY A 300 7.53 -16.19 -9.41
N CYS A 301 7.94 -16.10 -8.14
CA CYS A 301 8.05 -14.84 -7.40
C CYS A 301 9.35 -14.05 -7.66
N ARG A 302 10.31 -14.62 -8.41
CA ARG A 302 11.48 -13.89 -8.93
C ARG A 302 11.54 -13.99 -10.45
N PRO A 303 10.62 -13.30 -11.17
CA PRO A 303 10.65 -13.27 -12.62
C PRO A 303 11.93 -12.59 -13.12
N ALA A 304 12.39 -12.98 -14.30
CA ALA A 304 13.43 -12.23 -15.01
C ALA A 304 12.88 -10.85 -15.39
N ARG A 305 13.68 -9.80 -15.17
CA ARG A 305 13.29 -8.43 -15.55
C ARG A 305 13.03 -8.37 -17.06
N GLY A 306 11.79 -8.07 -17.43
CA GLY A 306 11.37 -7.86 -18.81
C GLY A 306 11.26 -6.38 -19.17
N THR A 307 11.35 -6.05 -20.45
CA THR A 307 11.02 -4.70 -20.93
C THR A 307 9.50 -4.56 -21.01
N PRO A 308 8.90 -3.45 -20.54
CA PRO A 308 7.48 -3.16 -20.72
C PRO A 308 7.08 -3.17 -22.20
N VAL A 309 6.16 -4.06 -22.58
CA VAL A 309 5.60 -4.12 -23.94
C VAL A 309 4.11 -3.83 -23.86
N VAL A 310 3.68 -2.72 -24.46
CA VAL A 310 2.26 -2.39 -24.60
C VAL A 310 1.61 -3.37 -25.58
N ARG A 311 0.53 -4.01 -25.14
CA ARG A 311 -0.25 -4.95 -25.96
C ARG A 311 -1.69 -4.49 -26.03
N THR A 312 -2.28 -4.67 -27.19
CA THR A 312 -3.71 -4.43 -27.40
C THR A 312 -4.48 -5.73 -27.16
N PRO A 313 -5.52 -5.75 -26.32
CA PRO A 313 -6.34 -6.94 -26.13
C PRO A 313 -7.12 -7.26 -27.42
N GLY A 314 -7.44 -8.53 -27.64
CA GLY A 314 -8.20 -8.99 -28.80
C GLY A 314 -9.52 -8.20 -28.98
N PRO A 315 -9.89 -7.82 -30.23
CA PRO A 315 -11.01 -6.91 -30.47
C PRO A 315 -12.36 -7.50 -30.03
N GLU A 316 -12.55 -8.82 -30.17
CA GLU A 316 -13.77 -9.50 -29.74
C GLU A 316 -13.92 -9.48 -28.22
N VAL A 317 -12.86 -9.86 -27.49
CA VAL A 317 -12.85 -9.85 -26.01
C VAL A 317 -13.08 -8.43 -25.49
N THR A 318 -12.43 -7.44 -26.11
CA THR A 318 -12.61 -6.02 -25.80
C THR A 318 -14.06 -5.56 -25.99
N ALA A 319 -14.71 -5.96 -27.08
CA ALA A 319 -16.11 -5.63 -27.32
C ALA A 319 -17.03 -6.27 -26.27
N GLN A 320 -16.76 -7.51 -25.87
CA GLN A 320 -17.52 -8.21 -24.83
C GLN A 320 -17.36 -7.56 -23.46
N ILE A 321 -16.13 -7.25 -23.04
CA ILE A 321 -15.85 -6.55 -21.77
C ILE A 321 -16.56 -5.19 -21.74
N ASN A 322 -16.42 -4.39 -22.80
CA ASN A 322 -17.11 -3.09 -22.89
C ASN A 322 -18.64 -3.23 -22.88
N ALA A 323 -19.20 -4.30 -23.45
CA ALA A 323 -20.65 -4.55 -23.37
C ALA A 323 -21.11 -4.87 -21.95
N VAL A 324 -20.33 -5.66 -21.20
CA VAL A 324 -20.64 -6.01 -19.80
C VAL A 324 -20.49 -4.79 -18.90
N TRP A 325 -19.41 -4.03 -19.01
CA TRP A 325 -19.24 -2.82 -18.21
C TRP A 325 -20.32 -1.78 -18.45
N ARG A 326 -20.75 -1.55 -19.71
CA ARG A 326 -21.88 -0.66 -19.99
C ARG A 326 -23.16 -1.09 -19.27
N ARG A 327 -23.36 -2.39 -19.00
CA ARG A 327 -24.49 -2.88 -18.20
C ARG A 327 -24.31 -2.54 -16.73
N VAL A 328 -23.12 -2.79 -16.19
CA VAL A 328 -22.73 -2.45 -14.82
C VAL A 328 -22.86 -0.95 -14.56
N GLU A 329 -22.21 -0.11 -15.36
CA GLU A 329 -22.26 1.36 -15.29
C GLU A 329 -23.70 1.88 -15.32
N ARG A 330 -24.52 1.40 -16.25
CA ARG A 330 -25.94 1.80 -16.33
C ARG A 330 -26.71 1.41 -15.08
N TRP A 331 -26.40 0.27 -14.48
CA TRP A 331 -27.05 -0.17 -13.26
C TRP A 331 -26.57 0.68 -12.07
N LEU A 332 -25.27 0.85 -11.89
CA LEU A 332 -24.66 1.65 -10.83
C LEU A 332 -25.16 3.09 -10.88
N ALA A 333 -25.09 3.76 -12.04
CA ALA A 333 -25.57 5.13 -12.20
C ALA A 333 -27.03 5.34 -11.78
N ARG A 334 -27.89 4.30 -11.90
CA ARG A 334 -29.30 4.37 -11.51
C ARG A 334 -29.59 3.91 -10.09
N LYS A 335 -28.83 2.92 -9.60
CA LYS A 335 -29.15 2.19 -8.37
C LYS A 335 -28.14 2.46 -7.26
N ALA A 336 -26.85 2.52 -7.59
CA ALA A 336 -25.76 2.79 -6.66
C ALA A 336 -24.88 3.96 -7.16
N PRO A 337 -25.42 5.20 -7.19
CA PRO A 337 -24.72 6.35 -7.76
C PRO A 337 -23.47 6.78 -6.97
N ALA A 338 -23.34 6.43 -5.69
CA ALA A 338 -22.11 6.67 -4.93
C ALA A 338 -20.99 5.76 -5.44
N THR A 339 -21.23 4.45 -5.54
CA THR A 339 -20.29 3.50 -6.14
C THR A 339 -19.96 3.85 -7.60
N TYR A 340 -20.95 4.33 -8.38
CA TYR A 340 -20.69 4.75 -9.76
C TYR A 340 -19.66 5.89 -9.87
N LYS A 341 -19.69 6.85 -8.94
CA LYS A 341 -18.77 8.00 -8.93
C LYS A 341 -17.33 7.61 -8.59
N LEU A 342 -17.13 6.49 -7.90
CA LEU A 342 -15.81 5.99 -7.52
C LEU A 342 -15.09 5.27 -8.66
N LEU A 343 -15.81 4.91 -9.75
CA LEU A 343 -15.20 4.23 -10.88
C LEU A 343 -14.09 5.10 -11.50
N PRO A 344 -12.82 4.65 -11.46
CA PRO A 344 -11.71 5.44 -11.93
C PRO A 344 -11.69 5.53 -13.46
N PRO A 345 -10.96 6.50 -14.04
CA PRO A 345 -10.70 6.51 -15.47
C PRO A 345 -9.93 5.25 -15.92
N PRO A 346 -9.86 4.99 -17.24
CA PRO A 346 -9.02 3.94 -17.81
C PRO A 346 -7.58 3.96 -17.31
N ALA A 347 -6.98 2.78 -17.16
CA ALA A 347 -5.55 2.65 -16.92
C ALA A 347 -4.76 3.09 -18.16
N ARG A 348 -3.58 3.68 -17.96
CA ARG A 348 -2.67 3.95 -19.07
C ARG A 348 -2.11 2.61 -19.58
N PRO A 349 -2.11 2.34 -20.90
CA PRO A 349 -1.57 1.10 -21.45
C PRO A 349 -0.12 0.81 -21.02
N ARG A 350 0.69 1.86 -20.86
CA ARG A 350 2.08 1.77 -20.40
C ARG A 350 2.20 1.35 -18.93
N ASP A 351 1.25 1.72 -18.08
CA ASP A 351 1.26 1.29 -16.67
C ASP A 351 0.97 -0.20 -16.56
N ILE A 352 -0.02 -0.70 -17.32
CA ILE A 352 -0.28 -2.15 -17.42
C ILE A 352 0.97 -2.87 -17.92
N ALA A 353 1.63 -2.36 -18.97
CA ALA A 353 2.84 -2.97 -19.52
C ALA A 353 4.01 -3.00 -18.52
N LYS A 354 4.16 -1.97 -17.67
CA LYS A 354 5.17 -1.93 -16.60
C LYS A 354 4.88 -2.99 -15.54
N VAL A 355 3.63 -3.11 -15.12
CA VAL A 355 3.18 -4.11 -14.15
C VAL A 355 3.42 -5.52 -14.67
N GLU A 356 3.01 -5.82 -15.90
CA GLU A 356 3.27 -7.10 -16.56
C GLU A 356 4.75 -7.44 -16.64
N ALA A 357 5.59 -6.47 -17.00
CA ALA A 357 7.03 -6.65 -17.07
C ALA A 357 7.67 -6.87 -15.69
N ALA A 358 7.18 -6.19 -14.66
CA ALA A 358 7.66 -6.35 -13.29
C ALA A 358 7.25 -7.70 -12.69
N MET A 359 6.06 -8.20 -13.02
CA MET A 359 5.56 -9.51 -12.61
C MET A 359 6.11 -10.65 -13.48
N GLY A 360 6.69 -10.35 -14.65
CA GLY A 360 7.04 -11.37 -15.65
C GLY A 360 5.83 -12.12 -16.22
N LEU A 361 4.62 -11.58 -16.03
CA LEU A 361 3.36 -12.19 -16.43
C LEU A 361 2.71 -11.42 -17.57
N ARG A 362 1.83 -12.11 -18.29
CA ARG A 362 0.94 -11.48 -19.26
C ARG A 362 -0.47 -11.46 -18.72
N PHE A 363 -1.04 -10.27 -18.66
CA PHE A 363 -2.45 -10.11 -18.30
C PHE A 363 -3.31 -10.67 -19.44
N PRO A 364 -4.28 -11.53 -19.13
CA PRO A 364 -5.26 -11.97 -20.11
C PRO A 364 -5.99 -10.78 -20.74
N ASP A 365 -6.42 -10.97 -21.98
CA ASP A 365 -7.06 -9.92 -22.77
C ASP A 365 -8.32 -9.35 -22.10
N ASP A 366 -9.05 -10.17 -21.32
CA ASP A 366 -10.26 -9.72 -20.63
C ASP A 366 -9.96 -8.83 -19.41
N LEU A 367 -9.00 -9.19 -18.57
CA LEU A 367 -8.50 -8.32 -17.49
C LEU A 367 -7.92 -7.02 -18.05
N ARG A 368 -7.08 -7.11 -19.10
CA ARG A 368 -6.50 -5.91 -19.73
C ARG A 368 -7.58 -5.00 -20.31
N ALA A 369 -8.54 -5.55 -21.06
CA ALA A 369 -9.63 -4.75 -21.60
C ALA A 369 -10.47 -4.09 -20.50
N SER A 370 -10.59 -4.74 -19.33
CA SER A 370 -11.27 -4.19 -18.17
C SER A 370 -10.51 -2.99 -17.59
N LEU A 371 -9.19 -3.15 -17.35
CA LEU A 371 -8.31 -2.08 -16.88
C LEU A 371 -8.25 -0.88 -17.83
N LEU A 372 -8.28 -1.15 -19.15
CA LEU A 372 -8.36 -0.11 -20.19
C LEU A 372 -9.74 0.57 -20.27
N ARG A 373 -10.71 0.15 -19.47
CA ARG A 373 -12.00 0.82 -19.32
C ARG A 373 -12.12 1.54 -17.98
N HIS A 374 -11.76 0.85 -16.90
CA HIS A 374 -11.65 1.39 -15.55
C HIS A 374 -10.41 0.81 -14.89
N ASN A 375 -9.51 1.65 -14.37
CA ASN A 375 -8.31 1.22 -13.67
C ASN A 375 -8.61 0.69 -12.27
N GLY A 376 -9.31 -0.44 -12.18
CA GLY A 376 -9.93 -0.93 -10.94
C GLY A 376 -11.27 -0.27 -10.70
N ALA A 377 -11.68 -0.15 -9.44
CA ALA A 377 -12.96 0.43 -9.08
C ALA A 377 -12.93 1.55 -8.02
N GLY A 378 -11.74 1.99 -7.61
CA GLY A 378 -11.55 3.03 -6.59
C GLY A 378 -11.83 2.51 -5.18
N SER A 379 -11.22 3.10 -4.16
CA SER A 379 -11.33 2.64 -2.76
C SER A 379 -12.78 2.56 -2.28
N TRP A 380 -13.18 1.41 -1.73
CA TRP A 380 -14.55 1.05 -1.36
C TRP A 380 -15.53 1.06 -2.55
N GLY A 381 -15.00 0.75 -3.73
CA GLY A 381 -15.69 0.84 -5.00
C GLY A 381 -16.46 -0.41 -5.41
N PHE A 382 -16.55 -0.62 -6.71
CA PHE A 382 -17.27 -1.75 -7.31
C PHE A 382 -16.43 -3.04 -7.39
N GLY A 383 -17.02 -4.18 -7.04
CA GLY A 383 -16.50 -5.48 -7.46
C GLY A 383 -17.40 -6.67 -7.20
N PRO A 384 -16.90 -7.89 -7.43
CA PRO A 384 -17.65 -9.13 -7.25
C PRO A 384 -18.10 -9.37 -5.80
N ALA A 385 -19.22 -10.09 -5.63
CA ALA A 385 -19.61 -10.59 -4.32
C ALA A 385 -18.55 -11.53 -3.72
N PRO A 386 -18.43 -11.62 -2.39
CA PRO A 386 -19.23 -10.91 -1.39
C PRO A 386 -18.75 -9.50 -1.03
N PHE A 387 -17.46 -9.23 -1.09
CA PHE A 387 -16.89 -7.97 -0.59
C PHE A 387 -15.67 -7.54 -1.41
N TYR A 388 -15.50 -8.13 -2.60
CA TYR A 388 -14.31 -7.88 -3.40
C TYR A 388 -14.39 -6.54 -4.12
N GLU A 389 -13.27 -5.81 -4.13
CA GLU A 389 -13.09 -4.58 -4.91
C GLU A 389 -12.12 -4.83 -6.07
N LEU A 390 -12.46 -4.39 -7.29
CA LEU A 390 -11.55 -4.54 -8.43
C LEU A 390 -10.31 -3.66 -8.29
N MET A 391 -9.14 -4.28 -8.37
CA MET A 391 -7.84 -3.63 -8.20
C MET A 391 -7.43 -2.80 -9.43
N SER A 392 -6.74 -1.69 -9.19
CA SER A 392 -6.01 -0.96 -10.22
C SER A 392 -4.78 -1.75 -10.67
N ALA A 393 -4.23 -1.45 -11.85
CA ALA A 393 -3.01 -2.11 -12.32
C ALA A 393 -1.83 -1.98 -11.32
N LYS A 394 -1.70 -0.82 -10.67
CA LYS A 394 -0.69 -0.60 -9.62
C LYS A 394 -0.94 -1.50 -8.40
N TYR A 395 -2.20 -1.61 -7.98
CA TYR A 395 -2.56 -2.43 -6.82
C TYR A 395 -2.34 -3.93 -7.10
N VAL A 396 -2.68 -4.39 -8.31
CA VAL A 396 -2.34 -5.77 -8.74
C VAL A 396 -0.86 -6.06 -8.53
N TYR A 397 0.03 -5.14 -8.90
CA TYR A 397 1.46 -5.33 -8.70
C TYR A 397 1.87 -5.32 -7.22
N SER A 398 1.38 -4.36 -6.43
CA SER A 398 1.79 -4.24 -5.04
C SER A 398 1.32 -5.43 -4.21
N ASP A 399 0.10 -5.91 -4.44
CA ASP A 399 -0.44 -7.10 -3.78
C ASP A 399 0.36 -8.35 -4.17
N TRP A 400 0.59 -8.56 -5.47
CA TRP A 400 1.41 -9.66 -5.96
C TRP A 400 2.84 -9.63 -5.40
N LYS A 401 3.46 -8.45 -5.36
CA LYS A 401 4.82 -8.28 -4.85
C LYS A 401 4.90 -8.59 -3.36
N MET A 402 3.96 -8.07 -2.58
CA MET A 402 3.88 -8.32 -1.13
C MET A 402 3.73 -9.82 -0.84
N LEU A 403 2.81 -10.51 -1.52
CA LEU A 403 2.62 -11.95 -1.37
C LEU A 403 3.88 -12.74 -1.78
N CYS A 404 4.55 -12.32 -2.85
CA CYS A 404 5.79 -12.93 -3.27
C CYS A 404 6.96 -12.68 -2.31
N ASP A 405 7.08 -11.49 -1.73
CA ASP A 405 8.10 -11.19 -0.72
C ASP A 405 7.89 -12.04 0.55
N ILE A 406 6.63 -12.28 0.95
CA ILE A 406 6.28 -13.19 2.06
C ILE A 406 6.71 -14.63 1.74
N VAL A 407 6.40 -15.15 0.55
CA VAL A 407 6.84 -16.50 0.12
C VAL A 407 8.36 -16.62 0.13
N LEU A 408 9.07 -15.59 -0.33
CA LEU A 408 10.53 -15.62 -0.45
C LEU A 408 11.26 -15.39 0.89
N SER A 409 10.61 -14.78 1.88
CA SER A 409 11.16 -14.54 3.21
C SER A 409 10.76 -15.60 4.24
N GLY A 410 9.66 -16.33 4.00
CA GLY A 410 9.16 -17.42 4.82
C GLY A 410 9.81 -18.78 4.55
N SER A 411 9.11 -19.86 4.92
CA SER A 411 9.57 -21.23 4.71
C SER A 411 9.40 -21.67 3.25
N GLY A 412 10.24 -22.60 2.79
CA GLY A 412 10.06 -23.24 1.48
C GLY A 412 8.73 -24.01 1.32
N GLU A 413 8.02 -24.32 2.41
CA GLU A 413 6.72 -25.02 2.39
C GLU A 413 5.57 -24.13 1.88
N GLY A 414 5.70 -22.81 1.97
CA GLY A 414 4.69 -21.87 1.46
C GLY A 414 4.68 -21.74 -0.08
N VAL A 415 5.73 -22.22 -0.75
CA VAL A 415 5.88 -22.09 -2.20
C VAL A 415 4.84 -22.94 -2.94
N GLY A 416 3.96 -22.28 -3.70
CA GLY A 416 2.98 -22.94 -4.57
C GLY A 416 1.73 -23.46 -3.86
N TYR A 417 1.74 -23.54 -2.52
CA TYR A 417 0.57 -23.84 -1.70
C TYR A 417 -0.07 -22.57 -1.14
N TRP A 418 0.75 -21.70 -0.54
CA TRP A 418 0.26 -20.46 0.09
C TRP A 418 0.11 -19.34 -0.94
N TRP A 419 1.13 -19.14 -1.79
CA TRP A 419 1.04 -18.26 -2.95
C TRP A 419 1.92 -18.76 -4.10
N ASP A 420 1.52 -18.44 -5.33
CA ASP A 420 2.22 -18.77 -6.56
C ASP A 420 2.35 -17.49 -7.42
N GLY A 421 3.58 -17.10 -7.73
CA GLY A 421 3.89 -15.90 -8.49
C GLY A 421 3.42 -15.94 -9.94
N HIS A 422 2.87 -17.05 -10.44
CA HIS A 422 2.20 -17.13 -11.75
C HIS A 422 0.72 -16.69 -11.72
N LEU A 423 0.22 -16.31 -10.54
CA LEU A 423 -1.14 -15.83 -10.35
C LEU A 423 -1.21 -14.30 -10.43
N ILE A 424 -2.30 -13.77 -10.97
CA ILE A 424 -2.55 -12.32 -11.06
C ILE A 424 -3.69 -11.97 -10.09
N PRO A 425 -3.42 -11.35 -8.93
CA PRO A 425 -4.50 -10.82 -8.10
C PRO A 425 -5.24 -9.74 -8.89
N PHE A 426 -6.56 -9.68 -8.79
CA PHE A 426 -7.35 -8.70 -9.54
C PHE A 426 -8.50 -8.09 -8.74
N ALA A 427 -8.84 -8.65 -7.57
CA ALA A 427 -9.82 -8.05 -6.68
C ALA A 427 -9.44 -8.29 -5.21
N ALA A 428 -9.50 -7.27 -4.37
CA ALA A 428 -9.09 -7.32 -2.96
C ALA A 428 -10.28 -7.62 -2.05
N ALA A 429 -10.09 -8.42 -1.01
CA ALA A 429 -11.08 -8.63 0.05
C ALA A 429 -10.97 -7.63 1.21
N HIS A 430 -9.89 -6.83 1.24
CA HIS A 430 -9.55 -5.86 2.30
C HIS A 430 -9.21 -6.46 3.67
N ASP A 431 -9.12 -7.78 3.79
CA ASP A 431 -8.63 -8.53 4.95
C ASP A 431 -7.31 -9.29 4.66
N GLY A 432 -6.66 -8.94 3.55
CA GLY A 432 -5.48 -9.63 3.04
C GLY A 432 -5.79 -10.78 2.08
N GLY A 433 -7.06 -11.11 1.84
CA GLY A 433 -7.47 -12.02 0.77
C GLY A 433 -7.61 -11.34 -0.60
N ASN A 434 -7.61 -12.15 -1.66
CA ASN A 434 -7.86 -11.68 -3.02
C ASN A 434 -8.53 -12.74 -3.92
N LEU A 435 -9.14 -12.26 -5.01
CA LEU A 435 -9.38 -13.10 -6.19
C LEU A 435 -8.19 -12.98 -7.14
N PHE A 436 -7.78 -14.11 -7.70
CA PHE A 436 -6.69 -14.18 -8.66
C PHE A 436 -7.09 -14.82 -9.98
N ILE A 437 -6.29 -14.59 -11.02
CA ILE A 437 -6.32 -15.34 -12.29
C ILE A 437 -5.06 -16.21 -12.38
N ASP A 438 -5.23 -17.50 -12.64
CA ASP A 438 -4.12 -18.38 -13.00
C ASP A 438 -3.76 -18.18 -14.48
N THR A 439 -2.56 -17.65 -14.77
CA THR A 439 -2.10 -17.38 -16.14
C THR A 439 -1.96 -18.63 -17.01
N ARG A 440 -1.84 -19.82 -16.40
CA ARG A 440 -1.68 -21.10 -17.11
C ARG A 440 -3.02 -21.63 -17.63
N THR A 441 -4.11 -21.31 -16.94
CA THR A 441 -5.45 -21.85 -17.26
C THR A 441 -6.45 -20.77 -17.69
N GLY A 442 -6.18 -19.50 -17.36
CA GLY A 442 -7.11 -18.38 -17.52
C GLY A 442 -8.27 -18.37 -16.52
N LYS A 443 -8.35 -19.38 -15.63
CA LYS A 443 -9.41 -19.48 -14.62
C LYS A 443 -9.13 -18.54 -13.46
N THR A 444 -10.20 -18.19 -12.75
CA THR A 444 -10.09 -17.46 -11.48
C THR A 444 -10.02 -18.41 -10.30
N GLY A 445 -9.47 -17.94 -9.19
CA GLY A 445 -9.51 -18.59 -7.89
C GLY A 445 -9.56 -17.55 -6.78
N GLU A 446 -9.40 -18.02 -5.56
CA GLU A 446 -9.47 -17.20 -4.34
C GLU A 446 -8.31 -17.54 -3.42
N TYR A 447 -7.82 -16.52 -2.73
CA TYR A 447 -6.72 -16.62 -1.78
C TYR A 447 -7.11 -15.94 -0.47
N PHE A 448 -6.82 -16.60 0.65
CA PHE A 448 -6.84 -16.04 2.00
C PHE A 448 -5.58 -16.47 2.76
N ASN A 449 -5.12 -15.62 3.68
CA ASN A 449 -3.88 -15.87 4.43
C ASN A 449 -3.91 -17.19 5.22
N GLU A 450 -5.07 -17.53 5.78
CA GLU A 450 -5.29 -18.69 6.64
C GLU A 450 -5.49 -19.99 5.85
N GLU A 451 -6.06 -19.90 4.65
CA GLU A 451 -6.48 -21.07 3.84
C GLU A 451 -5.54 -21.35 2.66
N GLY A 452 -4.77 -20.35 2.22
CA GLY A 452 -3.93 -20.42 1.03
C GLY A 452 -4.75 -20.34 -0.26
N LEU A 453 -4.27 -21.00 -1.31
CA LEU A 453 -4.86 -20.94 -2.65
C LEU A 453 -6.03 -21.92 -2.83
N THR A 454 -7.19 -21.40 -3.22
CA THR A 454 -8.37 -22.18 -3.59
C THR A 454 -8.59 -22.19 -5.11
N PHE A 455 -8.47 -23.39 -5.71
CA PHE A 455 -8.62 -23.63 -7.15
C PHE A 455 -9.88 -24.42 -7.54
N GLU A 456 -10.79 -24.66 -6.58
CA GLU A 456 -12.00 -25.46 -6.78
C GLU A 456 -13.24 -24.80 -6.15
N GLY A 457 -14.41 -25.36 -6.44
CA GLY A 457 -15.67 -24.92 -5.84
C GLY A 457 -16.27 -23.67 -6.49
N ASP A 458 -17.17 -23.02 -5.76
CA ASP A 458 -17.97 -21.92 -6.30
C ASP A 458 -17.11 -20.73 -6.70
N VAL A 459 -15.92 -20.55 -6.08
CA VAL A 459 -14.99 -19.42 -6.24
C VAL A 459 -14.27 -19.38 -7.61
N VAL A 460 -14.35 -20.46 -8.37
CA VAL A 460 -13.69 -20.60 -9.67
C VAL A 460 -14.62 -20.26 -10.83
N TRP A 461 -14.21 -19.28 -11.64
CA TRP A 461 -14.81 -19.00 -12.95
C TRP A 461 -13.87 -19.41 -14.09
N PRO A 462 -14.44 -19.77 -15.27
CA PRO A 462 -13.63 -20.07 -16.46
C PRO A 462 -12.76 -18.91 -16.95
N SER A 463 -13.13 -17.66 -16.64
CA SER A 463 -12.34 -16.46 -16.92
C SER A 463 -12.82 -15.25 -16.13
N TYR A 464 -12.04 -14.17 -16.12
CA TYR A 464 -12.44 -12.88 -15.57
C TYR A 464 -13.73 -12.35 -16.25
N LEU A 465 -13.82 -12.45 -17.57
CA LEU A 465 -15.03 -12.09 -18.32
C LEU A 465 -16.27 -12.89 -17.88
N ALA A 466 -16.12 -14.19 -17.58
CA ALA A 466 -17.23 -15.02 -17.11
C ALA A 466 -17.74 -14.56 -15.74
N LEU A 467 -16.82 -14.28 -14.81
CA LEU A 467 -17.13 -13.68 -13.51
C LEU A 467 -17.87 -12.34 -13.68
N LEU A 468 -17.31 -11.42 -14.46
CA LEU A 468 -17.90 -10.09 -14.65
C LEU A 468 -19.30 -10.16 -15.29
N LYS A 469 -19.52 -11.09 -16.24
CA LYS A 469 -20.85 -11.36 -16.82
C LYS A 469 -21.85 -11.84 -15.77
N ALA A 470 -21.42 -12.71 -14.87
CA ALA A 470 -22.27 -13.24 -13.80
C ALA A 470 -22.61 -12.15 -12.78
N THR A 471 -21.63 -11.33 -12.37
CA THR A 471 -21.84 -10.17 -11.50
C THR A 471 -22.85 -9.21 -12.13
N ALA A 472 -22.68 -8.82 -13.39
CA ALA A 472 -23.62 -7.94 -14.09
C ALA A 472 -25.04 -8.52 -14.17
N ARG A 473 -25.18 -9.84 -14.38
CA ARG A 473 -26.48 -10.53 -14.37
C ARG A 473 -27.12 -10.50 -12.99
N SER A 474 -26.34 -10.70 -11.93
CA SER A 474 -26.82 -10.63 -10.55
C SER A 474 -27.36 -9.25 -10.23
N LEU A 475 -26.61 -8.18 -10.53
CA LEU A 475 -27.04 -6.79 -10.38
C LEU A 475 -28.37 -6.52 -11.09
N GLU A 476 -28.46 -6.84 -12.38
CA GLU A 476 -29.65 -6.53 -13.19
C GLU A 476 -30.90 -7.30 -12.75
N THR A 477 -30.75 -8.51 -12.22
CA THR A 477 -31.88 -9.39 -11.89
C THR A 477 -32.22 -9.43 -10.40
N GLY A 478 -31.33 -8.93 -9.53
CA GLY A 478 -31.40 -9.11 -8.08
C GLY A 478 -31.25 -10.57 -7.62
N ARG A 479 -30.95 -11.50 -8.53
CA ARG A 479 -30.74 -12.91 -8.19
C ARG A 479 -29.35 -13.10 -7.56
N PRO A 480 -29.22 -13.99 -6.56
CA PRO A 480 -27.95 -14.21 -5.92
C PRO A 480 -26.88 -14.75 -6.87
N ILE A 481 -25.63 -14.33 -6.66
CA ILE A 481 -24.41 -14.96 -7.16
C ILE A 481 -23.70 -15.59 -5.96
N ARG A 482 -23.46 -16.91 -5.99
CA ARG A 482 -22.83 -17.67 -4.89
C ARG A 482 -23.47 -17.47 -3.50
N GLY A 483 -24.79 -17.33 -3.45
CA GLY A 483 -25.49 -17.11 -2.18
C GLY A 483 -25.46 -15.67 -1.68
N TRP A 484 -25.01 -14.71 -2.49
CA TRP A 484 -25.01 -13.28 -2.17
C TRP A 484 -25.90 -12.50 -3.12
N ARG A 485 -26.81 -11.69 -2.60
CA ARG A 485 -27.68 -10.80 -3.40
C ARG A 485 -27.15 -9.37 -3.36
N PRO A 486 -27.24 -8.64 -4.48
CA PRO A 486 -26.87 -7.24 -4.49
C PRO A 486 -27.90 -6.43 -3.72
N THR A 487 -27.43 -5.57 -2.83
CA THR A 487 -28.22 -4.59 -2.11
C THR A 487 -27.65 -3.19 -2.36
N VAL A 488 -28.42 -2.16 -2.03
CA VAL A 488 -27.95 -0.78 -2.11
C VAL A 488 -28.24 -0.09 -0.80
N ARG A 489 -27.21 0.49 -0.17
CA ARG A 489 -27.33 1.26 1.06
C ARG A 489 -26.76 2.65 0.81
N LYS A 490 -27.54 3.70 1.06
CA LYS A 490 -27.12 5.11 0.86
C LYS A 490 -26.54 5.43 -0.53
N GLY A 491 -26.94 4.66 -1.56
CA GLY A 491 -26.44 4.81 -2.93
C GLY A 491 -25.14 4.07 -3.22
N GLU A 492 -24.66 3.24 -2.29
CA GLU A 492 -23.52 2.34 -2.46
C GLU A 492 -24.01 0.92 -2.72
N LEU A 493 -23.34 0.19 -3.61
CA LEU A 493 -23.55 -1.24 -3.82
C LEU A 493 -22.97 -2.00 -2.63
N ASP A 494 -23.73 -2.96 -2.13
CA ASP A 494 -23.33 -3.89 -1.08
C ASP A 494 -23.85 -5.29 -1.44
N TRP A 495 -23.38 -6.33 -0.77
CA TRP A 495 -23.83 -7.71 -0.97
C TRP A 495 -24.30 -8.33 0.33
N GLU A 496 -25.50 -8.90 0.32
CA GLU A 496 -26.09 -9.52 1.50
C GLU A 496 -26.15 -11.04 1.33
N SER A 497 -25.74 -11.76 2.39
CA SER A 497 -25.88 -13.20 2.47
C SER A 497 -27.35 -13.58 2.33
N THR A 498 -27.61 -14.62 1.54
CA THR A 498 -28.95 -15.20 1.38
C THR A 498 -29.22 -16.38 2.31
N ARG A 499 -28.22 -16.71 3.14
CA ARG A 499 -28.31 -17.70 4.22
C ARG A 499 -28.54 -17.00 5.54
#